data_AF-A0A836RTF8-F1
#
_entry.id   AF-A0A836RTF8-F1
#
_cell.length_a   1.000
_cell.length_b   1.000
_cell.length_c   1.000
_cell.angle_alpha   90.00
_cell.angle_beta   90.00
_cell.angle_gamma   90.00
#
_symmetry.space_group_name_H-M   'P 1'
#
loop_
_entity.id
_entity.type
_entity.pdbx_description
1 polymer ?
#
loop_
_entity_poly.entity_id
_entity_poly.type
_entity_poly.pdbx_seq_one_letter_code
_entity_poly.pdbx_strand_id
1 'polypeptide(L)'
;MRHIYSTFLLLIFVSTLFAGVIFSEYSATPETDRVTITWSTKSETNIESFAVLRSNDDKTFIELKRIKARGPGTQYTYVDENVVFKGVSAMFYKIKAIDQRGNVVDESDAMIVHPNISGIFRTWGAIKAMFR
;
A
#
# COMPACT_ATOMS: atom_id res chain seq x y z
N MET A 1 17.98 38.90 -48.11
CA MET A 1 19.20 38.44 -47.41
C MET A 1 19.23 39.17 -46.06
N ARG A 2 19.15 38.59 -44.87
CA ARG A 2 19.40 37.26 -44.30
C ARG A 2 18.36 37.07 -43.17
N HIS A 3 17.61 35.97 -43.15
CA HIS A 3 17.80 34.84 -42.22
C HIS A 3 17.92 35.26 -40.74
N ILE A 4 17.16 34.76 -39.79
CA ILE A 4 16.10 33.75 -39.75
C ILE A 4 15.48 33.90 -38.34
N TYR A 5 14.19 33.60 -38.22
CA TYR A 5 13.50 33.49 -36.94
C TYR A 5 14.24 32.52 -36.00
N SER A 6 14.62 32.97 -34.80
CA SER A 6 15.12 32.05 -33.77
C SER A 6 14.63 32.43 -32.38
N THR A 7 13.34 32.75 -32.27
CA THR A 7 12.63 32.63 -30.99
C THR A 7 12.34 31.15 -30.76
N PHE A 8 13.26 30.45 -30.10
CA PHE A 8 13.07 29.05 -29.71
C PHE A 8 12.16 29.00 -28.48
N LEU A 9 10.85 28.93 -28.71
CA LEU A 9 9.86 28.81 -27.65
C LEU A 9 9.78 27.33 -27.24
N LEU A 10 10.50 26.97 -26.18
CA LEU A 10 10.49 25.64 -25.58
C LEU A 10 9.20 25.48 -24.76
N LEU A 11 8.15 24.91 -25.36
CA LEU A 11 6.97 24.43 -24.65
C LEU A 11 7.34 23.14 -23.91
N ILE A 12 7.74 23.25 -22.64
CA ILE A 12 7.82 22.10 -21.76
C ILE A 12 6.38 21.72 -21.41
N PHE A 13 5.88 20.64 -22.02
CA PHE A 13 4.62 20.02 -21.58
C PHE A 13 4.89 19.33 -20.25
N VAL A 14 4.79 20.07 -19.15
CA VAL A 14 4.71 19.48 -17.82
C VAL A 14 3.36 18.76 -17.77
N SER A 15 3.36 17.47 -18.07
CA SER A 15 2.23 16.62 -17.76
C SER A 15 2.17 16.50 -16.24
N THR A 16 1.38 17.35 -15.60
CA THR A 16 0.94 17.07 -14.24
C THR A 16 0.13 15.78 -14.32
N LEU A 17 0.67 14.71 -13.75
CA LEU A 17 -0.11 13.52 -13.48
C LEU A 17 -1.22 13.99 -12.54
N PHE A 18 -2.43 14.15 -13.08
CA PHE A 18 -3.61 14.34 -12.27
C PHE A 18 -3.81 13.01 -11.54
N ALA A 19 -3.19 12.86 -10.38
CA ALA A 19 -3.47 11.78 -9.46
C ALA A 19 -4.89 12.03 -8.94
N GLY A 20 -5.87 11.59 -9.73
CA GLY A 20 -7.22 11.46 -9.22
C GLY A 20 -7.17 10.51 -8.04
N VAL A 21 -7.85 10.85 -6.94
CA VAL A 21 -7.93 9.97 -5.78
C VAL A 21 -8.67 8.70 -6.20
N ILE A 22 -7.92 7.62 -6.43
CA ILE A 22 -8.44 6.33 -6.87
C ILE A 22 -8.99 5.57 -5.67
N PHE A 23 -8.29 5.60 -4.54
CA PHE A 23 -8.68 4.85 -3.36
C PHE A 23 -9.75 5.58 -2.55
N SER A 24 -10.86 4.90 -2.24
CA SER A 24 -11.86 5.40 -1.28
C SER A 24 -11.51 5.03 0.14
N GLU A 25 -11.21 3.76 0.34
CA GLU A 25 -10.93 3.18 1.65
C GLU A 25 -9.87 2.09 1.47
N TYR A 26 -9.04 1.94 2.49
CA TYR A 26 -8.06 0.86 2.55
C TYR A 26 -7.73 0.58 4.02
N SER A 27 -7.49 -0.68 4.32
CA SER A 27 -7.15 -1.13 5.66
C SER A 27 -6.26 -2.37 5.61
N ALA A 28 -5.42 -2.50 6.62
CA ALA A 28 -4.63 -3.70 6.86
C ALA A 28 -4.92 -4.20 8.27
N THR A 29 -5.50 -5.39 8.38
CA THR A 29 -5.92 -5.97 9.65
C THR A 29 -4.98 -7.12 10.01
N PRO A 30 -4.26 -7.05 11.15
CA PRO A 30 -3.43 -8.14 11.62
C PRO A 30 -4.26 -9.28 12.19
N GLU A 31 -3.84 -10.50 11.88
CA GLU A 31 -4.27 -11.73 12.52
C GLU A 31 -3.05 -12.44 13.14
N THR A 32 -3.19 -13.70 13.57
CA THR A 32 -2.14 -14.42 14.31
C THR A 32 -0.86 -14.63 13.49
N ASP A 33 -1.00 -14.99 12.21
CA ASP A 33 0.09 -15.38 11.31
C ASP A 33 0.01 -14.71 9.92
N ARG A 34 -0.95 -13.81 9.75
CA ARG A 34 -1.27 -13.18 8.47
C ARG A 34 -1.72 -11.74 8.65
N VAL A 35 -1.68 -10.98 7.57
CA VAL A 35 -2.30 -9.66 7.48
C VAL A 35 -3.27 -9.65 6.31
N THR A 36 -4.51 -9.27 6.58
CA THR A 36 -5.55 -9.12 5.57
C THR A 36 -5.61 -7.66 5.16
N ILE A 37 -5.28 -7.37 3.90
CA ILE A 37 -5.32 -6.05 3.29
C ILE A 37 -6.58 -5.96 2.44
N THR A 38 -7.39 -4.92 2.67
CA THR A 38 -8.60 -4.67 1.89
C THR A 38 -8.60 -3.24 1.38
N TRP A 39 -9.15 -3.02 0.18
CA TRP A 39 -9.32 -1.68 -0.36
C TRP A 39 -10.51 -1.59 -1.31
N SER A 40 -11.05 -0.39 -1.44
CA SER A 40 -12.07 -0.02 -2.41
C SER A 40 -11.59 1.15 -3.26
N THR A 41 -12.12 1.24 -4.47
CA THR A 41 -11.77 2.27 -5.44
C THR A 41 -12.98 3.12 -5.80
N LYS A 42 -12.77 4.44 -5.89
CA LYS A 42 -13.75 5.41 -6.38
C LYS A 42 -13.83 5.40 -7.90
N SER A 43 -12.69 5.25 -8.57
CA SER A 43 -12.56 5.26 -10.03
C SER A 43 -11.39 4.38 -10.44
N GLU A 44 -11.56 3.64 -11.54
CA GLU A 44 -10.51 2.78 -12.11
C GLU A 44 -10.20 3.15 -13.57
N THR A 45 -10.47 4.41 -13.95
CA THR A 45 -10.21 4.89 -15.31
C THR A 45 -8.73 4.76 -15.65
N ASN A 46 -8.42 3.98 -16.70
CA ASN A 46 -7.06 3.67 -17.17
C ASN A 46 -6.19 2.87 -16.17
N ILE A 47 -6.78 2.19 -15.20
CA ILE A 47 -6.04 1.33 -14.27
C ILE A 47 -6.04 -0.10 -14.76
N GLU A 48 -4.86 -0.70 -14.86
CA GLU A 48 -4.68 -2.10 -15.22
C GLU A 48 -4.61 -2.98 -13.97
N SER A 49 -3.89 -2.54 -12.94
CA SER A 49 -3.64 -3.36 -11.76
C SER A 49 -3.33 -2.56 -10.50
N PHE A 50 -3.46 -3.23 -9.36
CA PHE A 50 -3.05 -2.77 -8.05
C PHE A 50 -1.87 -3.61 -7.57
N ALA A 51 -0.77 -2.96 -7.21
CA ALA A 51 0.36 -3.61 -6.56
C ALA A 51 0.26 -3.41 -5.04
N VAL A 52 0.22 -4.51 -4.29
CA VAL A 52 0.28 -4.50 -2.82
C VAL A 52 1.74 -4.59 -2.42
N LEU A 53 2.16 -3.65 -1.58
CA LEU A 53 3.53 -3.56 -1.08
C LEU A 53 3.58 -3.69 0.43
N ARG A 54 4.70 -4.18 0.92
CA ARG A 54 5.00 -4.34 2.35
C ARG A 54 6.36 -3.76 2.69
N SER A 55 6.49 -3.21 3.88
CA SER A 55 7.73 -2.71 4.45
C SER A 55 7.81 -3.01 5.95
N ASN A 56 9.03 -3.17 6.45
CA ASN A 56 9.30 -3.32 7.88
C ASN A 56 9.85 -2.03 8.51
N ASP A 57 10.16 -1.01 7.70
CA ASP A 57 10.86 0.21 8.11
C ASP A 57 10.19 1.50 7.60
N ASP A 58 9.04 1.39 6.93
CA ASP A 58 8.30 2.46 6.24
C ASP A 58 9.09 3.21 5.16
N LYS A 59 10.25 2.66 4.75
CA LYS A 59 11.13 3.28 3.75
C LYS A 59 11.26 2.40 2.52
N THR A 60 11.50 1.11 2.75
CA THR A 60 11.76 0.14 1.69
C THR A 60 10.52 -0.74 1.53
N PHE A 61 9.77 -0.49 0.46
CA PHE A 61 8.56 -1.24 0.13
C PHE A 61 8.86 -2.30 -0.94
N ILE A 62 8.58 -3.56 -0.62
CA ILE A 62 8.65 -4.69 -1.56
C ILE A 62 7.27 -4.99 -2.10
N GLU A 63 7.15 -5.24 -3.40
CA GLU A 63 5.89 -5.70 -4.01
C GLU A 63 5.65 -7.16 -3.63
N LEU A 64 4.50 -7.43 -3.00
CA LEU A 64 4.07 -8.78 -2.63
C LEU A 64 3.26 -9.43 -3.75
N LYS A 65 2.32 -8.67 -4.29
CA LYS A 65 1.37 -9.17 -5.28
C LYS A 65 0.83 -8.05 -6.14
N ARG A 66 0.59 -8.40 -7.41
CA ARG A 66 -0.16 -7.59 -8.36
C ARG A 66 -1.53 -8.20 -8.62
N ILE A 67 -2.58 -7.39 -8.50
CA ILE A 67 -3.98 -7.79 -8.69
C ILE A 67 -4.56 -6.97 -9.84
N LYS A 68 -5.13 -7.63 -10.85
CA LYS A 68 -5.78 -6.93 -11.96
C LYS A 68 -7.00 -6.16 -11.46
N ALA A 69 -7.16 -4.95 -11.98
CA ALA A 69 -8.33 -4.14 -11.78
C ALA A 69 -9.57 -4.85 -12.38
N ARG A 70 -10.70 -4.76 -11.71
CA ARG A 70 -11.97 -5.43 -12.04
C ARG A 70 -13.06 -4.44 -12.42
N GLY A 71 -12.90 -3.16 -12.11
CA GLY A 71 -13.86 -2.09 -12.32
C GLY A 71 -14.17 -1.32 -11.03
N PRO A 72 -14.60 -0.05 -11.16
CA PRO A 72 -14.91 0.81 -10.02
C PRO A 72 -16.03 0.22 -9.15
N GLY A 73 -16.00 0.50 -7.85
CA GLY A 73 -16.97 -0.03 -6.88
C GLY A 73 -16.74 -1.48 -6.46
N THR A 74 -15.64 -2.10 -6.90
CA THR A 74 -15.23 -3.43 -6.45
C THR A 74 -14.42 -3.33 -5.16
N GLN A 75 -14.73 -4.20 -4.20
CA GLN A 75 -13.86 -4.43 -3.04
C GLN A 75 -12.77 -5.44 -3.41
N TYR A 76 -11.53 -5.10 -3.11
CA TYR A 76 -10.38 -5.97 -3.26
C TYR A 76 -9.88 -6.44 -1.91
N THR A 77 -9.36 -7.67 -1.89
CA THR A 77 -8.77 -8.29 -0.71
C THR A 77 -7.50 -9.03 -1.12
N TYR A 78 -6.47 -8.90 -0.30
CA TYR A 78 -5.24 -9.66 -0.38
C TYR A 78 -4.85 -10.13 1.03
N VAL A 79 -4.42 -11.37 1.16
CA VAL A 79 -3.95 -11.94 2.42
C VAL A 79 -2.46 -12.21 2.29
N ASP A 80 -1.66 -11.55 3.13
CA ASP A 80 -0.25 -11.88 3.31
C ASP A 80 -0.13 -12.98 4.36
N GLU A 81 0.01 -14.24 3.93
CA GLU A 81 0.11 -15.41 4.80
C GLU A 81 1.52 -15.64 5.38
N ASN A 82 2.53 -14.90 4.92
CA ASN A 82 3.92 -15.11 5.32
C ASN A 82 4.40 -13.96 6.21
N VAL A 83 3.66 -13.69 7.27
CA VAL A 83 3.94 -12.60 8.20
C VAL A 83 4.52 -13.13 9.50
N VAL A 84 5.77 -12.77 9.76
CA VAL A 84 6.45 -13.08 11.03
C VAL A 84 6.63 -11.79 11.82
N PHE A 85 5.76 -11.58 12.81
CA PHE A 85 5.81 -10.41 13.69
C PHE A 85 6.94 -10.45 14.74
N LYS A 86 7.75 -11.52 14.79
CA LYS A 86 8.82 -11.66 15.79
C LYS A 86 9.90 -10.59 15.60
N GLY A 87 10.09 -9.75 16.60
CA GLY A 87 11.14 -8.73 16.60
C GLY A 87 10.82 -7.50 15.75
N VAL A 88 9.59 -7.37 15.25
CA VAL A 88 9.14 -6.22 14.46
C VAL A 88 8.14 -5.41 15.29
N SER A 89 8.36 -4.09 15.40
CA SER A 89 7.49 -3.18 16.16
C SER A 89 6.19 -2.83 15.42
N ALA A 90 6.31 -2.66 14.10
CA ALA A 90 5.20 -2.40 13.19
C ALA A 90 5.56 -2.85 11.78
N MET A 91 4.56 -3.25 11.01
CA MET A 91 4.67 -3.50 9.58
C MET A 91 3.84 -2.47 8.83
N PHE A 92 4.30 -2.13 7.63
CA PHE A 92 3.70 -1.09 6.82
C PHE A 92 3.23 -1.70 5.51
N TYR A 93 2.02 -1.37 5.09
CA TYR A 93 1.46 -1.81 3.81
C TYR A 93 1.05 -0.60 2.98
N LYS A 94 1.22 -0.70 1.67
CA LYS A 94 0.77 0.30 0.70
C LYS A 94 0.17 -0.38 -0.52
N ILE A 95 -0.66 0.36 -1.24
CA ILE A 95 -1.23 -0.10 -2.49
C ILE A 95 -0.97 0.96 -3.55
N LYS A 96 -0.42 0.53 -4.69
CA LYS A 96 -0.20 1.39 -5.86
C LYS A 96 -1.17 1.03 -6.96
N ALA A 97 -1.84 2.03 -7.53
CA ALA A 97 -2.63 1.88 -8.74
C ALA A 97 -1.71 2.08 -9.96
N ILE A 98 -1.76 1.13 -10.90
CA ILE A 98 -0.84 1.06 -12.03
C ILE A 98 -1.63 1.11 -13.33
N ASP A 99 -1.24 2.00 -14.24
CA ASP A 99 -1.86 2.12 -15.56
C ASP A 99 -1.44 1.01 -16.52
N GLN A 100 -2.07 1.00 -17.69
CA GLN A 100 -1.77 0.06 -18.79
C GLN A 100 -0.35 0.20 -19.37
N ARG A 101 0.39 1.25 -19.00
CA ARG A 101 1.77 1.50 -19.42
C ARG A 101 2.77 1.12 -18.32
N GLY A 102 2.30 0.65 -17.18
CA GLY A 102 3.12 0.29 -16.03
C GLY A 102 3.49 1.46 -15.10
N ASN A 103 2.94 2.65 -15.31
CA ASN A 103 3.20 3.81 -14.45
C ASN A 103 2.31 3.78 -13.21
N VAL A 104 2.83 4.29 -12.09
CA VAL A 104 2.06 4.51 -10.88
C VAL A 104 1.20 5.77 -11.07
N VAL A 105 -0.11 5.62 -10.98
CA VAL A 105 -1.09 6.71 -11.14
C VAL A 105 -1.50 7.30 -9.80
N ASP A 106 -1.64 6.45 -8.80
CA ASP A 106 -2.00 6.82 -7.43
C ASP A 106 -1.43 5.80 -6.44
N GLU A 107 -1.30 6.21 -5.18
CA GLU A 107 -0.78 5.38 -4.09
C GLU A 107 -1.55 5.67 -2.80
N SER A 108 -1.85 4.61 -2.03
CA SER A 108 -2.45 4.77 -0.70
C SER A 108 -1.44 5.32 0.30
N ASP A 109 -1.93 5.92 1.39
CA ASP A 109 -1.08 6.16 2.55
C ASP A 109 -0.59 4.83 3.15
N ALA A 110 0.45 4.91 3.99
CA ALA A 110 0.99 3.76 4.70
C ALA A 110 0.00 3.24 5.74
N MET A 111 -0.49 2.02 5.55
CA MET A 111 -1.27 1.29 6.55
C MET A 111 -0.32 0.68 7.58
N ILE A 112 -0.36 1.18 8.81
CA ILE A 112 0.48 0.71 9.91
C ILE A 112 -0.22 -0.45 10.63
N VAL A 113 0.48 -1.57 10.73
CA VAL A 113 0.01 -2.80 11.35
C VAL A 113 0.89 -3.14 12.53
N HIS A 114 0.29 -3.14 13.72
CA HIS A 114 0.95 -3.58 14.93
C HIS A 114 0.71 -5.08 15.16
N PRO A 115 1.71 -5.83 15.66
CA PRO A 115 1.51 -7.20 16.09
C PRO A 115 0.39 -7.29 17.13
N ASN A 116 -0.49 -8.29 17.04
CA ASN A 116 -1.43 -8.57 18.11
C ASN A 116 -0.68 -9.23 19.27
N ILE A 117 -0.25 -8.41 20.25
CA ILE A 117 0.45 -8.88 21.45
C ILE A 117 -0.59 -9.33 22.48
N SER A 118 -1.27 -10.46 22.26
CA SER A 118 -2.17 -11.07 23.25
C SER A 118 -1.42 -11.70 24.45
N GLY A 119 -0.29 -11.09 24.85
CA GLY A 119 0.66 -11.60 25.84
C GLY A 119 0.31 -11.31 27.30
N ILE A 120 -0.70 -10.47 27.56
CA ILE A 120 -1.06 -10.06 28.93
C ILE A 120 -1.60 -11.25 29.75
N PHE A 121 -2.23 -12.26 29.13
CA PHE A 121 -2.80 -13.40 29.86
C PHE A 121 -1.80 -14.49 30.27
N ARG A 122 -0.59 -14.53 29.70
CA ARG A 122 0.41 -15.54 30.06
C ARG A 122 1.26 -15.16 31.29
N THR A 123 1.35 -13.89 31.65
CA THR A 123 2.18 -13.43 32.77
C THR A 123 1.43 -13.43 34.11
N TRP A 124 0.12 -13.21 34.12
CA TRP A 124 -0.68 -13.23 35.36
C TRP A 124 -0.67 -14.59 36.08
N GLY A 125 -0.65 -15.69 35.33
CA GLY A 125 -0.50 -17.03 35.91
C GLY A 125 0.89 -17.28 36.51
N ALA A 126 1.93 -16.76 35.87
CA ALA A 126 3.31 -16.90 36.33
C ALA A 126 3.61 -16.03 37.58
N ILE A 127 3.08 -14.81 37.65
CA ILE A 127 3.24 -13.92 38.80
C ILE A 127 2.53 -14.49 40.03
N LYS A 128 1.32 -15.04 39.88
CA LYS A 128 0.61 -15.69 41.00
C LYS A 128 1.36 -16.90 41.56
N ALA A 129 2.16 -17.59 40.74
CA ALA A 129 2.94 -18.75 41.18
C ALA A 129 4.22 -18.37 41.97
N MET A 130 4.67 -17.11 41.91
CA MET A 130 5.87 -16.64 42.60
C MET A 130 5.63 -16.18 44.04
N PHE A 131 4.37 -15.95 44.42
CA PHE A 131 3.99 -15.50 45.78
C PHE A 131 3.32 -16.62 46.60
N ARG A 132 3.66 -17.88 46.32
CA ARG A 132 3.33 -19.03 47.17
C ARG A 132 4.57 -19.53 47.89
#